data_AF-A0A0K1EFH3-F1
#
_entry.id   AF-A0A0K1EFH3-F1
#
_cell.length_a   1.000
_cell.length_b   1.000
_cell.length_c   1.000
_cell.angle_alpha   90.00
_cell.angle_beta   90.00
_cell.angle_gamma   90.00
#
_symmetry.space_group_name_H-M   'P 1'
#
loop_
_entity.id
_entity.type
_entity.pdbx_description
1 polymer ?
#
loop_
_entity_poly.entity_id
_entity_poly.type
_entity_poly.pdbx_seq_one_letter_code
_entity_poly.pdbx_strand_id
1 'polypeptide(L)'
;MTKSKNLLFAVVCLAGAGMGCTHDTTGGPDREALLSDGQEIVGGTTDTWHTFVVGVGDNGGAFCTGTVISRRTVLTAGHCYGGIRKIFLGTNILSGAQTVDVVQEIRHPGYSGSTLANDVAVLKLATDAPVQPAPLLRETLENNGAYVGPDFIFVGYGYDNGITDTGFGTRRVANFPIQAVGPATVGGTPGFINETQFYYKVPQKNTCNGDSGGPAFVIRDGVEQHAGVTSFGDGPCTLDGVQARTDLPMITSWLQDRIDEFEGADDPCRSNGVCEESCNVGGQIVDPDCARNHCGADGICSLACAAPVDPDCDGSNGSGGAGGSGGNGGSGGAGGSGGGGGSGGGGDTCAHDKCDEGSVLTSTCDPCVATICTVDPYCCSTAWDDVCVGQVQSICGQSCGAQACAHDKCNAGGKLDASCDPCVTQICGADPYCCNTAWDDVCVDQVQRVCGQTCN
;
A
#
# COMPACT_ATOMS: atom_id res chain seq x y z
N MET A 1 -2.10 -31.86 -60.25
CA MET A 1 -3.18 -32.20 -59.30
C MET A 1 -2.87 -31.45 -58.00
N THR A 2 -2.98 -30.11 -57.91
CA THR A 2 -4.19 -29.29 -58.07
C THR A 2 -5.42 -29.83 -57.34
N LYS A 3 -5.67 -29.31 -56.13
CA LYS A 3 -6.96 -28.70 -55.75
C LYS A 3 -6.80 -27.82 -54.50
N SER A 4 -6.84 -26.51 -54.71
CA SER A 4 -7.25 -25.54 -53.68
C SER A 4 -8.75 -25.70 -53.41
N LYS A 5 -9.19 -25.38 -52.19
CA LYS A 5 -10.55 -24.89 -51.92
C LYS A 5 -10.52 -23.78 -50.88
N ASN A 6 -10.80 -22.57 -51.33
CA ASN A 6 -11.25 -21.46 -50.49
C ASN A 6 -12.58 -21.83 -49.81
N LEU A 7 -12.88 -21.24 -48.66
CA LEU A 7 -14.26 -21.12 -48.17
C LEU A 7 -14.61 -19.65 -47.98
N LEU A 8 -15.79 -19.27 -48.45
CA LEU A 8 -16.24 -17.88 -48.56
C LEU A 8 -16.86 -17.37 -47.25
N PHE A 9 -16.72 -16.06 -47.02
CA PHE A 9 -17.61 -15.30 -46.15
C PHE A 9 -19.07 -15.42 -46.62
N ALA A 10 -20.00 -15.52 -45.66
CA ALA A 10 -21.43 -15.29 -45.90
C ALA A 10 -21.92 -14.24 -44.89
N VAL A 11 -22.12 -13.01 -45.37
CA VAL A 11 -22.79 -11.95 -44.61
C VAL A 11 -24.30 -12.15 -44.73
N VAL A 12 -25.02 -12.13 -43.60
CA VAL A 12 -26.48 -12.06 -43.57
C VAL A 12 -26.87 -10.77 -42.85
N CYS A 13 -27.30 -9.77 -43.61
CA CYS A 13 -27.99 -8.61 -43.08
C CYS A 13 -29.50 -8.87 -43.13
N LEU A 14 -30.19 -8.61 -42.02
CA LEU A 14 -31.64 -8.50 -41.96
C LEU A 14 -32.00 -7.16 -41.35
N ALA A 15 -32.69 -6.32 -42.13
CA ALA A 15 -33.20 -5.03 -41.70
C ALA A 15 -34.71 -5.11 -41.50
N GLY A 16 -35.22 -4.49 -40.43
CA GLY A 16 -36.65 -4.39 -40.12
C GLY A 16 -36.86 -3.37 -39.01
N ALA A 17 -37.62 -2.30 -39.28
CA ALA A 17 -37.66 -1.10 -38.44
C ALA A 17 -38.81 -1.10 -37.42
N GLY A 18 -38.63 -0.33 -36.34
CA GLY A 18 -39.70 0.03 -35.39
C GLY A 18 -39.24 1.17 -34.47
N MET A 19 -39.78 2.38 -34.68
CA MET A 19 -39.51 3.54 -33.84
C MET A 19 -40.41 3.57 -32.60
N GLY A 20 -39.87 4.03 -31.46
CA GLY A 20 -40.66 4.37 -30.28
C GLY A 20 -39.79 5.02 -29.20
N CYS A 21 -40.05 6.29 -28.87
CA CYS A 21 -39.45 7.01 -27.75
C CYS A 21 -40.56 7.50 -26.81
N THR A 22 -40.44 7.29 -25.49
CA THR A 22 -40.56 8.33 -24.44
C THR A 22 -40.50 7.75 -23.02
N HIS A 23 -39.66 8.38 -22.17
CA HIS A 23 -39.74 8.54 -20.70
C HIS A 23 -39.89 7.33 -19.74
N ASP A 24 -38.75 6.91 -19.21
CA ASP A 24 -38.31 7.14 -17.81
C ASP A 24 -39.36 7.30 -16.69
N THR A 25 -39.32 6.38 -15.71
CA THR A 25 -39.26 6.75 -14.27
C THR A 25 -38.39 5.77 -13.48
N THR A 26 -37.25 6.28 -12.98
CA THR A 26 -36.67 6.02 -11.64
C THR A 26 -36.32 4.58 -11.21
N GLY A 27 -35.01 4.32 -11.09
CA GLY A 27 -34.43 3.16 -10.42
C GLY A 27 -32.96 3.02 -10.76
N GLY A 28 -32.09 3.79 -10.09
CA GLY A 28 -30.64 3.72 -10.33
C GLY A 28 -30.06 2.39 -9.83
N PRO A 29 -29.14 1.74 -10.57
CA PRO A 29 -28.55 0.48 -10.14
C PRO A 29 -27.53 0.72 -9.02
N ASP A 30 -27.57 -0.17 -8.02
CA ASP A 30 -26.69 -0.14 -6.86
C ASP A 30 -25.20 -0.36 -7.22
N ARG A 31 -24.29 0.13 -6.38
CA ARG A 31 -22.83 0.06 -6.56
C ARG A 31 -22.21 -1.35 -6.50
N GLU A 32 -23.02 -2.40 -6.40
CA GLU A 32 -22.63 -3.82 -6.39
C GLU A 32 -22.57 -4.45 -7.80
N ALA A 33 -22.77 -3.67 -8.87
CA ALA A 33 -22.94 -4.18 -10.25
C ALA A 33 -21.80 -3.85 -11.24
N LEU A 34 -20.57 -3.61 -10.77
CA LEU A 34 -19.39 -3.39 -11.63
C LEU A 34 -18.46 -4.61 -11.80
N LEU A 35 -18.91 -5.80 -11.38
CA LEU A 35 -18.18 -7.08 -11.53
C LEU A 35 -18.68 -7.94 -12.71
N SER A 36 -19.14 -7.33 -13.80
CA SER A 36 -19.57 -8.07 -15.00
C SER A 36 -19.44 -7.30 -16.33
N ASP A 37 -18.21 -7.15 -16.83
CA ASP A 37 -17.85 -7.67 -18.17
C ASP A 37 -16.32 -7.68 -18.34
N GLY A 38 -15.78 -8.73 -18.95
CA GLY A 38 -14.33 -9.03 -18.91
C GLY A 38 -13.50 -8.46 -20.07
N GLN A 39 -12.19 -8.35 -19.85
CA GLN A 39 -11.16 -8.09 -20.87
C GLN A 39 -9.93 -9.00 -20.55
N GLU A 40 -8.68 -8.62 -20.87
CA GLU A 40 -7.45 -9.45 -20.70
C GLU A 40 -6.35 -8.58 -20.01
N ILE A 41 -5.33 -9.00 -19.23
CA ILE A 41 -4.46 -10.21 -19.14
C ILE A 41 -5.26 -11.49 -19.01
N VAL A 42 -5.18 -12.40 -19.99
CA VAL A 42 -6.01 -13.62 -20.14
C VAL A 42 -7.23 -13.59 -19.20
N GLY A 43 -8.20 -12.67 -19.40
CA GLY A 43 -9.28 -12.38 -18.44
C GLY A 43 -9.21 -11.13 -17.51
N GLY A 44 -8.25 -10.21 -17.65
CA GLY A 44 -8.09 -8.89 -16.98
C GLY A 44 -8.78 -7.67 -17.64
N THR A 45 -8.12 -6.51 -17.74
CA THR A 45 -8.49 -5.31 -18.53
C THR A 45 -7.29 -4.45 -18.94
N THR A 46 -7.44 -3.54 -19.91
CA THR A 46 -6.39 -2.51 -20.20
C THR A 46 -6.22 -1.60 -19.00
N ASP A 47 -4.98 -1.40 -18.54
CA ASP A 47 -4.67 -0.52 -17.41
C ASP A 47 -4.11 0.84 -17.85
N THR A 48 -4.65 1.90 -17.24
CA THR A 48 -4.18 3.28 -17.38
C THR A 48 -3.61 3.88 -16.10
N TRP A 49 -3.76 3.22 -14.94
CA TRP A 49 -3.56 3.85 -13.62
C TRP A 49 -2.30 3.38 -12.88
N HIS A 50 -1.88 2.13 -13.06
CA HIS A 50 -0.67 1.57 -12.43
C HIS A 50 0.61 2.05 -13.14
N THR A 51 0.84 3.38 -13.16
CA THR A 51 1.89 4.02 -13.96
C THR A 51 3.32 3.59 -13.58
N PHE A 52 3.52 3.17 -12.33
CA PHE A 52 4.74 2.53 -11.81
C PHE A 52 5.05 1.15 -12.38
N VAL A 53 4.11 0.49 -13.05
CA VAL A 53 4.34 -0.80 -13.72
C VAL A 53 4.83 -0.54 -15.13
N VAL A 54 6.02 -1.07 -15.42
CA VAL A 54 6.84 -0.72 -16.59
C VAL A 54 7.26 -1.96 -17.36
N GLY A 55 7.41 -1.83 -18.67
CA GLY A 55 8.11 -2.82 -19.47
C GLY A 55 9.59 -2.81 -19.15
N VAL A 56 10.23 -3.97 -19.13
CA VAL A 56 11.66 -4.15 -18.83
C VAL A 56 12.32 -4.85 -20.01
N GLY A 57 13.45 -4.30 -20.49
CA GLY A 57 14.23 -4.97 -21.51
C GLY A 57 15.47 -4.20 -21.98
N ASP A 58 15.80 -4.32 -23.26
CA ASP A 58 17.05 -3.82 -23.85
C ASP A 58 16.80 -2.74 -24.93
N ASN A 59 17.75 -2.53 -25.85
CA ASN A 59 17.59 -1.55 -26.94
C ASN A 59 16.70 -2.05 -28.10
N GLY A 60 16.36 -3.34 -28.15
CA GLY A 60 15.43 -3.93 -29.10
C GLY A 60 13.97 -3.87 -28.65
N GLY A 61 13.72 -3.79 -27.33
CA GLY A 61 12.40 -3.61 -26.75
C GLY A 61 12.29 -4.19 -25.34
N ALA A 62 11.09 -4.10 -24.76
CA ALA A 62 10.76 -4.85 -23.55
C ALA A 62 10.57 -6.35 -23.87
N PHE A 63 10.89 -7.19 -22.89
CA PHE A 63 10.62 -8.64 -22.92
C PHE A 63 10.08 -9.17 -21.58
N CYS A 64 10.15 -8.38 -20.51
CA CYS A 64 9.57 -8.63 -19.20
C CYS A 64 8.79 -7.39 -18.71
N THR A 65 8.18 -7.51 -17.54
CA THR A 65 7.57 -6.41 -16.78
C THR A 65 8.38 -6.17 -15.49
N GLY A 66 8.22 -5.00 -14.88
CA GLY A 66 8.71 -4.70 -13.53
C GLY A 66 7.93 -3.57 -12.88
N THR A 67 8.26 -3.27 -11.62
CA THR A 67 7.62 -2.21 -10.84
C THR A 67 8.65 -1.21 -10.34
N VAL A 68 8.41 0.09 -10.55
CA VAL A 68 9.13 1.16 -9.85
C VAL A 68 8.72 1.11 -8.38
N ILE A 69 9.64 0.72 -7.49
CA ILE A 69 9.42 0.57 -6.03
C ILE A 69 10.13 1.64 -5.20
N SER A 70 11.00 2.42 -5.83
CA SER A 70 11.60 3.63 -5.27
C SER A 70 11.95 4.59 -6.42
N ARG A 71 12.41 5.83 -6.16
CA ARG A 71 12.76 6.80 -7.21
C ARG A 71 13.71 6.22 -8.26
N ARG A 72 14.65 5.35 -7.86
CA ARG A 72 15.66 4.76 -8.77
C ARG A 72 15.71 3.23 -8.80
N THR A 73 14.82 2.55 -8.11
CA THR A 73 14.81 1.08 -8.04
C THR A 73 13.59 0.51 -8.75
N VAL A 74 13.83 -0.36 -9.74
CA VAL A 74 12.79 -1.19 -10.35
C VAL A 74 12.99 -2.64 -9.94
N LEU A 75 11.93 -3.28 -9.47
CA LEU A 75 11.87 -4.69 -9.11
C LEU A 75 11.31 -5.50 -10.29
N THR A 76 11.91 -6.64 -10.58
CA THR A 76 11.52 -7.56 -11.67
C THR A 76 11.94 -9.00 -11.30
N ALA A 77 11.73 -9.97 -12.19
CA ALA A 77 12.08 -11.37 -11.93
C ALA A 77 13.58 -11.65 -12.14
N GLY A 78 14.11 -12.58 -11.35
CA GLY A 78 15.49 -13.05 -11.45
C GLY A 78 15.82 -13.75 -12.77
N HIS A 79 14.84 -14.38 -13.41
CA HIS A 79 15.01 -15.01 -14.72
C HIS A 79 15.04 -14.01 -15.89
N CYS A 80 14.54 -12.77 -15.71
CA CYS A 80 14.66 -11.68 -16.69
C CYS A 80 16.06 -11.05 -16.74
N TYR A 81 16.90 -11.29 -15.73
CA TYR A 81 18.26 -10.75 -15.61
C TYR A 81 19.17 -11.16 -16.79
N GLY A 82 19.99 -10.23 -17.26
CA GLY A 82 21.13 -10.51 -18.13
C GLY A 82 21.08 -9.74 -19.44
N GLY A 83 21.29 -8.43 -19.36
CA GLY A 83 21.30 -7.54 -20.51
C GLY A 83 20.21 -6.46 -20.49
N ILE A 84 19.54 -6.26 -19.36
CA ILE A 84 18.56 -5.17 -19.22
C ILE A 84 19.29 -3.82 -19.36
N ARG A 85 18.71 -2.93 -20.16
CA ARG A 85 19.23 -1.57 -20.46
C ARG A 85 18.20 -0.47 -20.33
N LYS A 86 16.90 -0.79 -20.38
CA LYS A 86 15.82 0.19 -20.38
C LYS A 86 14.61 -0.31 -19.60
N ILE A 87 13.92 0.64 -18.98
CA ILE A 87 12.49 0.50 -18.68
C ILE A 87 11.67 1.30 -19.69
N PHE A 88 10.44 0.87 -19.92
CA PHE A 88 9.49 1.41 -20.88
C PHE A 88 8.19 1.76 -20.15
N LEU A 89 7.78 3.03 -20.21
CA LEU A 89 6.62 3.55 -19.49
C LEU A 89 5.49 3.94 -20.47
N GLY A 90 4.25 3.79 -19.99
CA GLY A 90 3.02 4.11 -20.71
C GLY A 90 2.13 2.88 -20.95
N THR A 91 0.83 3.09 -21.18
CA THR A 91 -0.16 2.01 -21.37
C THR A 91 0.14 1.13 -22.58
N ASN A 92 0.79 1.63 -23.63
CA ASN A 92 1.29 0.78 -24.72
C ASN A 92 2.77 1.07 -25.00
N ILE A 93 3.64 0.13 -24.64
CA ILE A 93 5.10 0.28 -24.75
C ILE A 93 5.64 0.04 -26.17
N LEU A 94 4.79 -0.40 -27.11
CA LEU A 94 5.14 -0.52 -28.53
C LEU A 94 4.85 0.77 -29.32
N SER A 95 4.20 1.77 -28.72
CA SER A 95 3.78 3.00 -29.39
C SER A 95 4.14 4.25 -28.59
N GLY A 96 5.36 4.75 -28.80
CA GLY A 96 5.80 6.03 -28.23
C GLY A 96 6.11 6.00 -26.73
N ALA A 97 6.52 4.83 -26.19
CA ALA A 97 6.94 4.68 -24.81
C ALA A 97 7.98 5.72 -24.38
N GLN A 98 7.80 6.30 -23.20
CA GLN A 98 8.90 6.97 -22.52
C GLN A 98 9.88 5.90 -22.02
N THR A 99 11.19 6.15 -22.09
CA THR A 99 12.20 5.21 -21.58
C THR A 99 13.12 5.87 -20.58
N VAL A 100 13.50 5.13 -19.53
CA VAL A 100 14.62 5.48 -18.64
C VAL A 100 15.68 4.39 -18.75
N ASP A 101 16.95 4.80 -18.83
CA ASP A 101 18.07 3.87 -18.95
C ASP A 101 18.37 3.17 -17.60
N VAL A 102 18.73 1.89 -17.68
CA VAL A 102 19.16 1.06 -16.54
C VAL A 102 20.68 1.00 -16.54
N VAL A 103 21.29 1.42 -15.43
CA VAL A 103 22.76 1.50 -15.27
C VAL A 103 23.36 0.29 -14.52
N GLN A 104 22.54 -0.46 -13.79
CA GLN A 104 22.96 -1.62 -13.00
C GLN A 104 21.79 -2.60 -12.90
N GLU A 105 22.05 -3.89 -13.06
CA GLU A 105 21.12 -4.99 -12.78
C GLU A 105 21.74 -5.87 -11.68
N ILE A 106 20.98 -6.18 -10.62
CA ILE A 106 21.41 -7.09 -9.55
C ILE A 106 20.33 -8.16 -9.36
N ARG A 107 20.65 -9.40 -9.68
CA ARG A 107 19.82 -10.55 -9.33
C ARG A 107 20.06 -10.98 -7.89
N HIS A 108 19.02 -11.47 -7.21
CA HIS A 108 19.16 -12.02 -5.87
C HIS A 108 20.23 -13.14 -5.82
N PRO A 109 21.18 -13.11 -4.86
CA PRO A 109 22.31 -14.05 -4.84
C PRO A 109 21.87 -15.50 -4.60
N GLY A 110 20.74 -15.70 -3.90
CA GLY A 110 20.08 -16.99 -3.71
C GLY A 110 19.15 -17.42 -4.84
N TYR A 111 19.15 -16.76 -6.00
CA TYR A 111 18.32 -17.17 -7.15
C TYR A 111 18.69 -18.59 -7.63
N SER A 112 17.68 -19.45 -7.73
CA SER A 112 17.82 -20.83 -8.21
C SER A 112 17.12 -21.02 -9.54
N GLY A 113 17.89 -21.15 -10.63
CA GLY A 113 17.34 -21.45 -11.96
C GLY A 113 16.73 -22.85 -12.14
N SER A 114 16.75 -23.71 -11.11
CA SER A 114 16.12 -25.04 -11.13
C SER A 114 14.84 -25.13 -10.31
N THR A 115 14.68 -24.28 -9.27
CA THR A 115 13.49 -24.27 -8.39
C THR A 115 12.71 -22.96 -8.45
N LEU A 116 13.25 -21.95 -9.15
CA LEU A 116 12.78 -20.56 -9.16
C LEU A 116 12.57 -19.98 -7.75
N ALA A 117 13.39 -20.45 -6.79
CA ALA A 117 13.51 -19.84 -5.48
C ALA A 117 14.26 -18.51 -5.60
N ASN A 118 13.81 -17.51 -4.86
CA ASN A 118 14.27 -16.12 -4.92
C ASN A 118 14.34 -15.56 -6.36
N ASP A 119 13.29 -15.78 -7.17
CA ASP A 119 13.21 -15.28 -8.54
C ASP A 119 12.92 -13.77 -8.62
N VAL A 120 13.84 -12.98 -8.04
CA VAL A 120 13.78 -11.52 -7.99
C VAL A 120 15.10 -10.89 -8.44
N ALA A 121 15.01 -9.74 -9.11
CA ALA A 121 16.13 -8.88 -9.48
C ALA A 121 15.73 -7.41 -9.34
N VAL A 122 16.70 -6.56 -9.03
CA VAL A 122 16.54 -5.10 -9.00
C VAL A 122 17.36 -4.44 -10.10
N LEU A 123 16.87 -3.29 -10.56
CA LEU A 123 17.47 -2.46 -11.59
C LEU A 123 17.67 -1.05 -11.02
N LYS A 124 18.88 -0.51 -11.17
CA LYS A 124 19.18 0.89 -10.86
C LYS A 124 18.94 1.74 -12.11
N LEU A 125 18.08 2.76 -11.98
CA LEU A 125 17.82 3.72 -13.05
C LEU A 125 18.93 4.78 -13.12
N ALA A 126 19.20 5.28 -14.33
CA ALA A 126 20.16 6.37 -14.59
C ALA A 126 19.70 7.70 -14.00
N THR A 127 18.40 7.91 -13.96
CA THR A 127 17.69 9.09 -13.42
C THR A 127 16.48 8.62 -12.64
N ASP A 128 15.89 9.50 -11.86
CA ASP A 128 14.63 9.26 -11.16
C ASP A 128 13.53 8.84 -12.15
N ALA A 129 12.68 7.91 -11.72
CA ALA A 129 11.53 7.48 -12.48
C ALA A 129 10.51 8.63 -12.60
N PRO A 130 9.87 8.84 -13.78
CA PRO A 130 8.93 9.93 -14.01
C PRO A 130 7.50 9.58 -13.52
N VAL A 131 7.39 8.73 -12.49
CA VAL A 131 6.15 8.16 -11.93
C VAL A 131 6.32 7.98 -10.41
N GLN A 132 5.22 8.02 -9.65
CA GLN A 132 5.27 7.74 -8.22
C GLN A 132 5.63 6.26 -8.00
N PRO A 133 6.54 5.89 -7.08
CA PRO A 133 6.85 4.49 -6.83
C PRO A 133 5.71 3.76 -6.12
N ALA A 134 5.60 2.46 -6.36
CA ALA A 134 4.64 1.60 -5.68
C ALA A 134 5.09 1.28 -4.23
N PRO A 135 4.16 1.28 -3.25
CA PRO A 135 4.45 0.86 -1.89
C PRO A 135 4.82 -0.64 -1.80
N LEU A 136 5.67 -1.00 -0.86
CA LEU A 136 6.06 -2.39 -0.58
C LEU A 136 5.22 -3.00 0.55
N LEU A 137 4.91 -4.29 0.45
CA LEU A 137 4.25 -5.05 1.53
C LEU A 137 5.25 -5.31 2.69
N ARG A 138 5.33 -4.38 3.65
CA ARG A 138 6.27 -4.43 4.78
C ARG A 138 5.79 -5.28 5.97
N GLU A 139 5.04 -6.33 5.68
CA GLU A 139 4.61 -7.37 6.63
C GLU A 139 4.87 -8.76 6.03
N THR A 140 4.77 -9.82 6.84
CA THR A 140 4.97 -11.19 6.35
C THR A 140 3.71 -11.72 5.69
N LEU A 141 3.85 -12.16 4.44
CA LEU A 141 2.85 -12.92 3.70
C LEU A 141 2.74 -14.32 4.34
N GLU A 142 1.65 -14.59 5.03
CA GLU A 142 1.41 -15.86 5.72
C GLU A 142 0.47 -16.79 4.93
N ASN A 143 0.62 -18.10 5.13
CA ASN A 143 -0.27 -19.10 4.55
C ASN A 143 -1.56 -19.24 5.38
N ASN A 144 -2.30 -18.14 5.52
CA ASN A 144 -3.50 -18.01 6.35
C ASN A 144 -4.61 -17.24 5.60
N GLY A 145 -5.80 -17.14 6.19
CA GLY A 145 -6.97 -16.51 5.56
C GLY A 145 -6.90 -14.99 5.32
N ALA A 146 -5.86 -14.30 5.79
CA ALA A 146 -5.63 -12.88 5.48
C ALA A 146 -5.04 -12.68 4.08
N TYR A 147 -4.37 -13.70 3.52
CA TYR A 147 -3.75 -13.64 2.19
C TYR A 147 -4.20 -14.76 1.26
N VAL A 148 -4.64 -15.91 1.78
CA VAL A 148 -5.16 -17.05 1.00
C VAL A 148 -6.68 -16.98 0.95
N GLY A 149 -7.23 -16.88 -0.26
CA GLY A 149 -8.65 -16.62 -0.53
C GLY A 149 -8.91 -15.25 -1.17
N PRO A 150 -8.43 -14.14 -0.59
CA PRO A 150 -8.55 -12.81 -1.19
C PRO A 150 -7.89 -12.68 -2.58
N ASP A 151 -8.46 -11.80 -3.40
CA ASP A 151 -7.91 -11.43 -4.70
C ASP A 151 -6.69 -10.53 -4.54
N PHE A 152 -5.64 -10.82 -5.30
CA PHE A 152 -4.48 -9.96 -5.52
C PHE A 152 -4.57 -9.36 -6.92
N ILE A 153 -4.00 -8.16 -7.09
CA ILE A 153 -4.04 -7.37 -8.33
C ILE A 153 -2.74 -7.60 -9.10
N PHE A 154 -2.83 -8.24 -10.26
CA PHE A 154 -1.70 -8.58 -11.12
C PHE A 154 -1.66 -7.61 -12.30
N VAL A 155 -0.49 -7.05 -12.61
CA VAL A 155 -0.34 -6.05 -13.69
C VAL A 155 0.85 -6.38 -14.57
N GLY A 156 0.70 -6.23 -15.89
CA GLY A 156 1.81 -6.46 -16.80
C GLY A 156 1.52 -6.22 -18.27
N TYR A 157 2.56 -6.44 -19.08
CA TYR A 157 2.58 -6.18 -20.53
C TYR A 157 2.61 -7.46 -21.38
N GLY A 158 2.40 -8.62 -20.78
CA GLY A 158 2.47 -9.93 -21.43
C GLY A 158 1.40 -10.18 -22.49
N TYR A 159 1.41 -11.40 -23.02
CA TYR A 159 0.39 -11.84 -23.98
C TYR A 159 -1.00 -11.89 -23.32
N ASP A 160 -2.01 -11.41 -24.04
CA ASP A 160 -3.41 -11.61 -23.67
C ASP A 160 -3.92 -13.03 -24.01
N ASN A 161 -3.20 -13.74 -24.88
CA ASN A 161 -3.50 -15.09 -25.29
C ASN A 161 -2.22 -15.90 -25.52
N GLY A 162 -1.90 -16.80 -24.58
CA GLY A 162 -0.74 -17.70 -24.62
C GLY A 162 -0.86 -18.89 -25.61
N ILE A 163 -1.96 -19.00 -26.36
CA ILE A 163 -2.12 -19.98 -27.45
C ILE A 163 -1.74 -19.36 -28.81
N THR A 164 -1.95 -18.05 -28.97
CA THR A 164 -1.64 -17.32 -30.21
C THR A 164 -0.45 -16.37 -30.11
N ASP A 165 0.14 -16.21 -28.92
CA ASP A 165 1.24 -15.27 -28.62
C ASP A 165 0.92 -13.84 -29.06
N THR A 166 -0.29 -13.37 -28.72
CA THR A 166 -0.80 -12.04 -29.10
C THR A 166 -0.88 -11.07 -27.93
N GLY A 167 -1.02 -9.78 -28.26
CA GLY A 167 -1.39 -8.76 -27.28
C GLY A 167 -0.24 -8.08 -26.55
N PHE A 168 0.99 -8.60 -26.61
CA PHE A 168 2.14 -8.05 -25.88
C PHE A 168 2.30 -6.53 -26.02
N GLY A 169 2.75 -5.91 -24.94
CA GLY A 169 3.14 -4.50 -24.90
C GLY A 169 1.98 -3.53 -24.68
N THR A 170 0.77 -4.00 -24.38
CA THR A 170 -0.27 -3.17 -23.74
C THR A 170 -0.37 -3.55 -22.27
N ARG A 171 -0.31 -2.56 -21.37
CA ARG A 171 -0.43 -2.81 -19.93
C ARG A 171 -1.85 -3.21 -19.60
N ARG A 172 -1.96 -4.24 -18.78
CA ARG A 172 -3.24 -4.81 -18.37
C ARG A 172 -3.21 -5.17 -16.89
N VAL A 173 -4.38 -5.21 -16.27
CA VAL A 173 -4.60 -5.57 -14.86
C VAL A 173 -5.58 -6.74 -14.74
N ALA A 174 -5.37 -7.67 -13.82
CA ALA A 174 -6.28 -8.77 -13.52
C ALA A 174 -6.29 -9.11 -12.03
N ASN A 175 -7.41 -9.59 -11.51
CA ASN A 175 -7.55 -9.96 -10.10
C ASN A 175 -7.66 -11.49 -9.97
N PHE A 176 -6.79 -12.10 -9.16
CA PHE A 176 -6.77 -13.55 -8.93
C PHE A 176 -6.71 -13.91 -7.44
N PRO A 177 -7.51 -14.88 -6.95
CA PRO A 177 -7.48 -15.32 -5.58
C PRO A 177 -6.27 -16.21 -5.31
N ILE A 178 -5.50 -15.86 -4.28
CA ILE A 178 -4.33 -16.65 -3.88
C ILE A 178 -4.78 -17.95 -3.22
N GLN A 179 -4.16 -19.06 -3.63
CA GLN A 179 -4.51 -20.42 -3.23
C GLN A 179 -3.59 -21.00 -2.15
N ALA A 180 -2.32 -20.57 -2.12
CA ALA A 180 -1.37 -20.95 -1.08
C ALA A 180 -0.18 -19.98 -1.04
N VAL A 181 0.35 -19.74 0.16
CA VAL A 181 1.67 -19.13 0.37
C VAL A 181 2.64 -20.22 0.81
N GLY A 182 3.84 -20.23 0.25
CA GLY A 182 4.80 -21.31 0.46
C GLY A 182 5.49 -21.27 1.83
N PRO A 183 6.03 -22.41 2.30
CA PRO A 183 6.12 -23.69 1.59
C PRO A 183 4.80 -24.48 1.65
N ALA A 184 4.33 -24.98 0.50
CA ALA A 184 3.03 -25.67 0.40
C ALA A 184 2.96 -26.65 -0.78
N THR A 185 2.27 -27.78 -0.58
CA THR A 185 1.85 -28.69 -1.67
C THR A 185 0.61 -28.12 -2.35
N VAL A 186 0.60 -28.04 -3.68
CA VAL A 186 -0.47 -27.41 -4.46
C VAL A 186 -0.91 -28.30 -5.62
N GLY A 187 -2.21 -28.31 -5.94
CA GLY A 187 -2.80 -29.17 -6.98
C GLY A 187 -2.63 -28.64 -8.41
N GLY A 188 -1.48 -28.05 -8.74
CA GLY A 188 -1.22 -27.33 -10.00
C GLY A 188 0.07 -27.74 -10.71
N THR A 189 0.43 -27.01 -11.77
CA THR A 189 1.69 -27.16 -12.53
C THR A 189 2.94 -27.34 -11.63
N PRO A 190 3.18 -26.53 -10.58
CA PRO A 190 4.36 -26.72 -9.71
C PRO A 190 4.31 -27.98 -8.83
N GLY A 191 3.13 -28.48 -8.43
CA GLY A 191 2.95 -29.54 -7.43
C GLY A 191 3.36 -29.16 -5.98
N PHE A 192 4.41 -28.38 -5.82
CA PHE A 192 4.90 -27.83 -4.57
C PHE A 192 5.53 -26.45 -4.81
N ILE A 193 5.26 -25.49 -3.93
CA ILE A 193 5.91 -24.18 -3.87
C ILE A 193 6.79 -24.08 -2.62
N ASN A 194 7.94 -23.42 -2.74
CA ASN A 194 8.87 -23.21 -1.62
C ASN A 194 8.57 -21.91 -0.85
N GLU A 195 9.28 -21.69 0.25
CA GLU A 195 9.10 -20.57 1.18
C GLU A 195 9.19 -19.18 0.52
N THR A 196 9.83 -19.04 -0.64
CA THR A 196 10.00 -17.78 -1.37
C THR A 196 8.91 -17.54 -2.42
N GLN A 197 7.82 -18.32 -2.40
CA GLN A 197 6.81 -18.36 -3.47
C GLN A 197 5.38 -18.30 -2.92
N PHE A 198 4.44 -17.82 -3.74
CA PHE A 198 3.00 -18.03 -3.53
C PHE A 198 2.31 -18.36 -4.86
N TYR A 199 1.14 -18.98 -4.77
CA TYR A 199 0.49 -19.67 -5.88
C TYR A 199 -0.98 -19.29 -6.01
N TYR A 200 -1.45 -19.16 -7.25
CA TYR A 200 -2.85 -18.93 -7.60
C TYR A 200 -3.29 -19.88 -8.71
N LYS A 201 -4.60 -20.15 -8.80
CA LYS A 201 -5.19 -21.05 -9.79
C LYS A 201 -6.53 -20.53 -10.26
N VAL A 202 -6.62 -20.08 -11.50
CA VAL A 202 -7.85 -19.53 -12.08
C VAL A 202 -8.05 -20.15 -13.46
N PRO A 203 -9.06 -21.01 -13.67
CA PRO A 203 -9.32 -21.59 -14.97
C PRO A 203 -9.56 -20.51 -16.04
N GLN A 204 -8.89 -20.64 -17.17
CA GLN A 204 -8.90 -19.71 -18.30
C GLN A 204 -8.31 -18.33 -18.00
N LYS A 205 -7.60 -18.14 -16.88
CA LYS A 205 -6.89 -16.88 -16.59
C LYS A 205 -5.51 -17.10 -15.97
N ASN A 206 -4.52 -16.35 -16.44
CA ASN A 206 -3.15 -16.41 -15.92
C ASN A 206 -2.35 -15.19 -16.40
N THR A 207 -1.30 -14.80 -15.67
CA THR A 207 -0.17 -14.06 -16.25
C THR A 207 0.49 -14.89 -17.36
N CYS A 208 1.08 -14.24 -18.37
CA CYS A 208 1.66 -14.92 -19.51
C CYS A 208 3.07 -14.43 -19.88
N ASN A 209 3.64 -14.96 -20.96
CA ASN A 209 4.95 -14.55 -21.46
C ASN A 209 5.00 -13.01 -21.64
N GLY A 210 5.98 -12.36 -21.02
CA GLY A 210 6.12 -10.90 -20.96
C GLY A 210 5.58 -10.25 -19.67
N ASP A 211 4.68 -10.91 -18.93
CA ASP A 211 4.30 -10.49 -17.57
C ASP A 211 5.35 -10.85 -16.51
N SER A 212 6.29 -11.74 -16.85
CA SER A 212 7.48 -12.08 -16.03
C SER A 212 8.09 -10.85 -15.38
N GLY A 213 8.22 -10.87 -14.04
CA GLY A 213 8.71 -9.75 -13.23
C GLY A 213 7.68 -8.67 -12.89
N GLY A 214 6.49 -8.69 -13.47
CA GLY A 214 5.39 -7.80 -13.12
C GLY A 214 4.79 -8.09 -11.74
N PRO A 215 4.17 -7.10 -11.10
CA PRO A 215 3.70 -7.19 -9.73
C PRO A 215 2.48 -8.10 -9.56
N ALA A 216 2.36 -8.61 -8.33
CA ALA A 216 1.09 -8.86 -7.68
C ALA A 216 0.99 -7.96 -6.43
N PHE A 217 -0.05 -7.14 -6.35
CA PHE A 217 -0.37 -6.27 -5.22
C PHE A 217 -1.45 -6.88 -4.33
N VAL A 218 -1.43 -6.56 -3.05
CA VAL A 218 -2.52 -6.81 -2.10
C VAL A 218 -2.98 -5.47 -1.52
N ILE A 219 -4.29 -5.27 -1.35
CA ILE A 219 -4.82 -4.09 -0.67
C ILE A 219 -4.73 -4.32 0.84
N ARG A 220 -3.97 -3.48 1.54
CA ARG A 220 -3.85 -3.48 3.00
C ARG A 220 -3.95 -2.05 3.52
N ASP A 221 -4.82 -1.87 4.52
CA ASP A 221 -5.14 -0.58 5.12
C ASP A 221 -5.56 0.49 4.10
N GLY A 222 -6.25 0.07 3.04
CA GLY A 222 -6.70 0.92 1.92
C GLY A 222 -5.67 1.12 0.79
N VAL A 223 -4.43 0.63 0.94
CA VAL A 223 -3.33 0.87 -0.01
C VAL A 223 -2.95 -0.40 -0.76
N GLU A 224 -2.70 -0.29 -2.07
CA GLU A 224 -2.08 -1.35 -2.87
C GLU A 224 -0.59 -1.50 -2.53
N GLN A 225 -0.20 -2.66 -2.02
CA GLN A 225 1.17 -2.94 -1.57
C GLN A 225 1.77 -4.14 -2.32
N HIS A 226 3.00 -3.98 -2.80
CA HIS A 226 3.69 -4.96 -3.64
C HIS A 226 4.07 -6.22 -2.87
N ALA A 227 3.40 -7.34 -3.17
CA ALA A 227 3.54 -8.60 -2.45
C ALA A 227 4.42 -9.64 -3.17
N GLY A 228 4.50 -9.58 -4.50
CA GLY A 228 5.36 -10.48 -5.29
C GLY A 228 5.58 -10.07 -6.73
N VAL A 229 6.48 -10.78 -7.42
CA VAL A 229 6.72 -10.66 -8.88
C VAL A 229 6.36 -11.95 -9.61
N THR A 230 5.89 -11.83 -10.85
CA THR A 230 5.52 -12.97 -11.71
C THR A 230 6.73 -13.80 -12.09
N SER A 231 6.70 -15.10 -11.77
CA SER A 231 7.84 -16.00 -11.94
C SER A 231 7.58 -17.07 -13.01
N PHE A 232 6.56 -17.92 -12.84
CA PHE A 232 6.23 -18.98 -13.82
C PHE A 232 4.79 -19.47 -13.70
N GLY A 233 4.32 -20.25 -14.68
CA GLY A 233 2.97 -20.81 -14.71
C GLY A 233 2.81 -21.92 -15.75
N ASP A 234 1.57 -22.28 -16.08
CA ASP A 234 1.28 -23.18 -17.20
C ASP A 234 1.62 -22.55 -18.56
N GLY A 235 2.23 -23.33 -19.46
CA GLY A 235 2.69 -22.84 -20.77
C GLY A 235 1.61 -22.14 -21.63
N PRO A 236 0.36 -22.63 -21.69
CA PRO A 236 -0.74 -21.94 -22.37
C PRO A 236 -1.27 -20.67 -21.69
N CYS A 237 -0.87 -20.38 -20.45
CA CYS A 237 -1.37 -19.27 -19.64
C CYS A 237 -2.87 -19.36 -19.33
N THR A 238 -3.38 -20.54 -18.93
CA THR A 238 -4.83 -20.80 -18.76
C THR A 238 -5.24 -21.54 -17.49
N LEU A 239 -4.31 -21.84 -16.58
CA LEU A 239 -4.55 -22.69 -15.41
C LEU A 239 -4.05 -22.08 -14.10
N ASP A 240 -2.74 -21.83 -14.00
CA ASP A 240 -2.10 -21.47 -12.74
C ASP A 240 -0.75 -20.78 -12.88
N GLY A 241 -0.44 -19.95 -11.88
CA GLY A 241 0.78 -19.16 -11.81
C GLY A 241 1.40 -19.16 -10.41
N VAL A 242 2.69 -18.85 -10.37
CA VAL A 242 3.51 -18.71 -9.16
C VAL A 242 4.22 -17.36 -9.21
N GLN A 243 4.07 -16.61 -8.13
CA GLN A 243 4.83 -15.40 -7.87
C GLN A 243 6.02 -15.72 -6.96
N ALA A 244 7.15 -15.03 -7.17
CA ALA A 244 8.19 -14.92 -6.16
C ALA A 244 7.82 -13.83 -5.16
N ARG A 245 8.02 -14.11 -3.87
CA ARG A 245 7.68 -13.24 -2.74
C ARG A 245 8.58 -12.00 -2.66
N THR A 246 7.98 -10.86 -2.36
CA THR A 246 8.68 -9.58 -2.13
C THR A 246 8.26 -8.91 -0.82
N ASP A 247 7.69 -9.68 0.10
CA ASP A 247 7.19 -9.24 1.40
C ASP A 247 8.32 -9.12 2.45
N LEU A 248 7.97 -8.83 3.71
CA LEU A 248 8.93 -8.44 4.77
C LEU A 248 10.22 -9.29 4.87
N PRO A 249 10.21 -10.65 4.74
CA PRO A 249 11.43 -11.45 4.76
C PRO A 249 12.36 -11.16 3.58
N MET A 250 11.84 -10.91 2.38
CA MET A 250 12.65 -10.51 1.21
C MET A 250 13.12 -9.06 1.32
N ILE A 251 12.27 -8.19 1.90
CA ILE A 251 12.61 -6.79 2.12
C ILE A 251 13.82 -6.66 3.06
N THR A 252 13.72 -7.28 4.23
CA THR A 252 14.73 -7.17 5.30
C THR A 252 16.01 -7.94 5.03
N SER A 253 15.98 -9.02 4.23
CA SER A 253 17.17 -9.83 3.94
C SER A 253 17.96 -9.39 2.71
N TRP A 254 17.36 -8.61 1.81
CA TRP A 254 18.04 -8.23 0.55
C TRP A 254 17.55 -6.92 -0.08
N LEU A 255 16.24 -6.70 -0.21
CA LEU A 255 15.74 -5.60 -1.05
C LEU A 255 16.05 -4.22 -0.46
N GLN A 256 15.95 -4.06 0.86
CA GLN A 256 16.22 -2.79 1.52
C GLN A 256 17.67 -2.33 1.31
N ASP A 257 18.65 -3.25 1.44
CA ASP A 257 20.04 -2.95 1.13
C ASP A 257 20.23 -2.43 -0.30
N ARG A 258 19.43 -2.90 -1.26
CA ARG A 258 19.53 -2.46 -2.65
C ARG A 258 18.93 -1.08 -2.87
N ILE A 259 17.80 -0.78 -2.22
CA ILE A 259 17.21 0.56 -2.22
C ILE A 259 18.22 1.54 -1.59
N ASP A 260 18.78 1.20 -0.44
CA ASP A 260 19.79 2.00 0.26
C ASP A 260 21.10 2.18 -0.57
N GLU A 261 21.53 1.16 -1.34
CA GLU A 261 22.64 1.26 -2.31
C GLU A 261 22.30 2.17 -3.51
N PHE A 262 21.03 2.27 -3.88
CA PHE A 262 20.60 2.94 -5.11
C PHE A 262 20.23 4.41 -4.89
N GLU A 263 19.65 4.73 -3.73
CA GLU A 263 19.20 6.07 -3.34
C GLU A 263 20.16 6.75 -2.36
N GLY A 264 20.88 5.96 -1.56
CA GLY A 264 21.80 6.42 -0.52
C GLY A 264 21.20 6.20 0.86
N ALA A 265 21.87 5.44 1.72
CA ALA A 265 21.39 5.08 3.07
C ALA A 265 21.14 6.29 4.00
N ASP A 266 21.74 7.45 3.71
CA ASP A 266 21.54 8.71 4.46
C ASP A 266 20.40 9.58 3.89
N ASP A 267 19.80 9.21 2.75
CA ASP A 267 18.64 9.91 2.17
C ASP A 267 17.40 9.59 3.03
N PRO A 268 16.78 10.58 3.70
CA PRO A 268 15.62 10.33 4.56
C PRO A 268 14.36 10.03 3.74
N CYS A 269 14.32 10.41 2.46
CA CYS A 269 13.20 10.21 1.55
C CYS A 269 13.26 8.85 0.83
N ARG A 270 14.28 8.02 1.05
CA ARG A 270 14.39 6.71 0.40
C ARG A 270 13.34 5.75 0.94
N SER A 271 12.90 4.77 0.14
CA SER A 271 11.91 3.81 0.64
C SER A 271 12.51 2.88 1.71
N ASN A 272 12.28 3.20 2.98
CA ASN A 272 12.86 2.51 4.14
C ASN A 272 11.81 1.95 5.14
N GLY A 273 10.53 2.26 4.94
CA GLY A 273 9.41 1.83 5.78
C GLY A 273 8.95 2.84 6.83
N VAL A 274 9.69 3.93 7.00
CA VAL A 274 9.30 5.11 7.76
C VAL A 274 8.88 6.18 6.77
N CYS A 275 7.68 6.72 6.96
CA CYS A 275 7.20 7.86 6.19
C CYS A 275 7.88 9.16 6.65
N GLU A 276 8.61 9.82 5.77
CA GLU A 276 9.15 11.17 5.95
C GLU A 276 8.33 12.20 5.15
N GLU A 277 7.26 12.72 5.77
CA GLU A 277 6.36 13.68 5.12
C GLU A 277 7.05 14.96 4.63
N SER A 278 8.21 15.34 5.19
CA SER A 278 8.94 16.52 4.72
C SER A 278 9.51 16.37 3.30
N CYS A 279 9.58 15.13 2.79
CA CYS A 279 9.95 14.83 1.41
C CYS A 279 8.82 15.10 0.41
N ASN A 280 7.56 15.05 0.84
CA ASN A 280 6.39 15.03 -0.03
C ASN A 280 5.94 16.44 -0.42
N VAL A 281 6.74 17.06 -1.28
CA VAL A 281 6.54 18.46 -1.72
C VAL A 281 5.67 18.56 -2.97
N GLY A 282 4.84 19.60 -3.05
CA GLY A 282 4.09 19.94 -4.26
C GLY A 282 3.02 18.93 -4.69
N GLY A 283 2.57 18.06 -3.77
CA GLY A 283 1.61 16.99 -4.07
C GLY A 283 2.24 15.77 -4.77
N GLN A 284 3.55 15.58 -4.64
CA GLN A 284 4.24 14.37 -5.11
C GLN A 284 4.69 13.49 -3.93
N ILE A 285 4.47 12.18 -4.09
CA ILE A 285 4.85 11.12 -3.16
C ILE A 285 6.32 10.76 -3.41
N VAL A 286 7.22 11.58 -2.87
CA VAL A 286 8.67 11.40 -3.06
C VAL A 286 9.17 10.22 -2.23
N ASP A 287 8.56 10.01 -1.05
CA ASP A 287 8.73 8.84 -0.20
C ASP A 287 7.50 7.91 -0.33
N PRO A 288 7.62 6.73 -0.97
CA PRO A 288 6.48 5.82 -1.17
C PRO A 288 5.99 5.15 0.13
N ASP A 289 6.75 5.18 1.23
CA ASP A 289 6.29 4.63 2.50
C ASP A 289 5.22 5.50 3.18
N CYS A 290 5.06 6.74 2.72
CA CYS A 290 3.97 7.66 3.08
C CYS A 290 2.64 7.40 2.36
N ALA A 291 2.55 6.44 1.41
CA ALA A 291 1.31 6.16 0.68
C ALA A 291 0.08 5.83 1.56
N ARG A 292 0.29 5.35 2.79
CA ARG A 292 -0.77 5.14 3.80
C ARG A 292 -1.37 6.43 4.36
N ASN A 293 -0.71 7.58 4.15
CA ASN A 293 -1.09 8.89 4.65
C ASN A 293 -1.46 9.88 3.51
N HIS A 294 -1.35 9.47 2.25
CA HIS A 294 -1.47 10.40 1.13
C HIS A 294 -2.91 10.69 0.72
N CYS A 295 -3.15 11.98 0.44
CA CYS A 295 -4.45 12.63 0.29
C CYS A 295 -4.46 13.50 -0.98
N GLY A 296 -3.86 13.00 -2.06
CA GLY A 296 -3.56 13.74 -3.28
C GLY A 296 -4.44 13.31 -4.45
N ALA A 297 -4.48 14.12 -5.52
CA ALA A 297 -5.16 13.74 -6.75
C ALA A 297 -4.24 12.83 -7.62
N ASP A 298 -4.03 11.60 -7.19
CA ASP A 298 -3.15 10.60 -7.81
C ASP A 298 -3.88 9.36 -8.39
N GLY A 299 -5.18 9.25 -8.14
CA GLY A 299 -6.08 8.19 -8.55
C GLY A 299 -6.56 7.27 -7.41
N ILE A 300 -6.03 7.43 -6.19
CA ILE A 300 -6.27 6.52 -5.06
C ILE A 300 -6.99 7.25 -3.92
N CYS A 301 -8.28 6.97 -3.74
CA CYS A 301 -9.05 7.53 -2.61
C CYS A 301 -8.59 6.95 -1.25
N SER A 302 -7.89 7.75 -0.46
CA SER A 302 -7.56 7.46 0.94
C SER A 302 -8.56 8.08 1.93
N LEU A 303 -9.43 7.24 2.50
CA LEU A 303 -10.40 7.66 3.53
C LEU A 303 -9.76 7.93 4.91
N ALA A 304 -8.45 7.71 5.08
CA ALA A 304 -7.71 8.08 6.29
C ALA A 304 -7.41 9.60 6.37
N CYS A 305 -7.68 10.33 5.29
CA CYS A 305 -7.34 11.74 5.13
C CYS A 305 -8.28 12.68 5.89
N ALA A 306 -7.83 13.13 7.07
CA ALA A 306 -8.61 13.99 7.96
C ALA A 306 -8.79 15.44 7.45
N ALA A 307 -7.75 16.05 6.86
CA ALA A 307 -7.82 17.35 6.17
C ALA A 307 -6.53 17.66 5.36
N PRO A 308 -6.63 18.10 4.09
CA PRO A 308 -7.82 18.07 3.25
C PRO A 308 -8.32 16.62 3.07
N VAL A 309 -9.62 16.46 2.86
CA VAL A 309 -10.16 15.19 2.36
C VAL A 309 -9.53 14.93 1.00
N ASP A 310 -9.16 13.68 0.78
CA ASP A 310 -8.56 13.21 -0.46
C ASP A 310 -9.42 13.62 -1.69
N PRO A 311 -8.85 14.34 -2.68
CA PRO A 311 -9.57 14.81 -3.87
C PRO A 311 -10.22 13.70 -4.70
N ASP A 312 -9.67 12.48 -4.68
CA ASP A 312 -10.17 11.36 -5.46
C ASP A 312 -11.27 10.57 -4.73
N CYS A 313 -11.45 10.81 -3.42
CA CYS A 313 -12.60 10.33 -2.68
C CYS A 313 -13.93 11.05 -3.01
N ASP A 314 -13.90 12.25 -3.61
CA ASP A 314 -15.09 13.02 -4.01
C ASP A 314 -15.33 13.01 -5.54
N GLY A 315 -15.29 11.81 -6.14
CA GLY A 315 -16.13 11.39 -7.28
C GLY A 315 -16.19 12.25 -8.56
N SER A 316 -15.32 13.25 -8.74
CA SER A 316 -15.57 14.35 -9.68
C SER A 316 -14.43 14.67 -10.66
N ASN A 317 -13.28 14.00 -10.58
CA ASN A 317 -12.18 14.15 -11.55
C ASN A 317 -11.77 12.83 -12.23
N GLY A 318 -12.55 12.44 -13.24
CA GLY A 318 -12.27 11.31 -14.14
C GLY A 318 -12.29 11.68 -15.63
N SER A 319 -11.95 12.94 -15.95
CA SER A 319 -11.86 13.53 -17.30
C SER A 319 -13.17 13.85 -18.08
N GLY A 320 -13.26 15.09 -18.58
CA GLY A 320 -13.81 15.37 -19.91
C GLY A 320 -15.31 15.70 -20.10
N GLY A 321 -15.66 16.99 -20.00
CA GLY A 321 -16.54 17.60 -21.02
C GLY A 321 -17.90 18.20 -20.61
N ALA A 322 -18.16 19.41 -21.13
CA ALA A 322 -19.47 20.00 -21.45
C ALA A 322 -20.46 20.39 -20.31
N GLY A 323 -20.17 21.54 -19.67
CA GLY A 323 -21.01 22.76 -19.77
C GLY A 323 -22.44 22.81 -19.20
N GLY A 324 -22.73 23.80 -18.35
CA GLY A 324 -24.11 24.14 -17.95
C GLY A 324 -24.21 25.22 -16.86
N SER A 325 -24.36 26.48 -17.28
CA SER A 325 -24.40 27.69 -16.44
C SER A 325 -25.63 27.84 -15.50
N GLY A 326 -25.43 28.54 -14.37
CA GLY A 326 -26.47 29.08 -13.44
C GLY A 326 -26.06 28.86 -11.97
N GLY A 327 -25.73 29.85 -11.13
CA GLY A 327 -26.45 31.11 -10.83
C GLY A 327 -27.33 30.90 -9.58
N ASN A 328 -27.44 31.76 -8.55
CA ASN A 328 -26.94 33.12 -8.29
C ASN A 328 -27.26 33.52 -6.81
N GLY A 329 -26.48 34.42 -6.19
CA GLY A 329 -27.02 35.41 -5.22
C GLY A 329 -26.68 35.32 -3.71
N GLY A 330 -26.42 36.50 -3.10
CA GLY A 330 -26.45 36.76 -1.63
C GLY A 330 -25.11 36.62 -0.90
N SER A 331 -24.26 37.62 -0.64
CA SER A 331 -24.37 39.08 -0.41
C SER A 331 -24.81 39.52 1.01
N GLY A 332 -23.88 40.14 1.76
CA GLY A 332 -24.10 40.85 3.03
C GLY A 332 -23.50 40.14 4.25
N GLY A 333 -22.78 40.79 5.18
CA GLY A 333 -22.39 42.20 5.28
C GLY A 333 -21.24 42.39 6.29
N ALA A 334 -20.64 43.58 6.33
CA ALA A 334 -19.36 43.81 7.01
C ALA A 334 -19.46 44.47 8.41
N GLY A 335 -18.40 44.30 9.21
CA GLY A 335 -17.93 45.36 10.14
C GLY A 335 -17.76 44.94 11.61
N GLY A 336 -16.56 45.19 12.17
CA GLY A 336 -16.33 45.09 13.62
C GLY A 336 -14.86 44.91 14.02
N SER A 337 -14.08 45.99 14.08
CA SER A 337 -12.73 45.97 14.63
C SER A 337 -12.72 46.49 16.07
N GLY A 338 -12.04 45.79 16.99
CA GLY A 338 -11.79 46.28 18.36
C GLY A 338 -11.09 45.22 19.21
N GLY A 339 -9.89 45.52 19.71
CA GLY A 339 -9.10 44.61 20.54
C GLY A 339 -9.00 45.06 22.00
N GLY A 340 -8.43 44.20 22.85
CA GLY A 340 -8.16 44.46 24.27
C GLY A 340 -8.43 43.21 25.12
N GLY A 341 -7.40 42.69 25.79
CA GLY A 341 -7.49 41.44 26.56
C GLY A 341 -7.95 41.62 28.02
N GLY A 342 -8.20 40.49 28.68
CA GLY A 342 -8.49 40.42 30.12
C GLY A 342 -8.98 39.03 30.53
N SER A 343 -8.21 38.31 31.34
CA SER A 343 -8.55 36.98 31.87
C SER A 343 -9.72 37.03 32.86
N GLY A 344 -10.51 35.95 32.98
CA GLY A 344 -11.45 35.83 34.10
C GLY A 344 -12.48 34.70 34.09
N GLY A 345 -12.04 33.45 34.23
CA GLY A 345 -12.69 32.37 34.98
C GLY A 345 -14.20 32.11 34.88
N GLY A 346 -14.57 30.96 34.31
CA GLY A 346 -15.92 30.42 34.33
C GLY A 346 -16.01 29.02 33.69
N GLY A 347 -15.09 28.11 34.05
CA GLY A 347 -15.10 26.72 33.57
C GLY A 347 -15.72 25.78 34.60
N ASP A 348 -16.63 24.93 34.16
CA ASP A 348 -17.16 23.83 34.98
C ASP A 348 -16.03 22.88 35.33
N THR A 349 -15.86 22.53 36.60
CA THR A 349 -14.90 21.47 36.99
C THR A 349 -15.41 20.13 36.50
N CYS A 350 -14.61 19.40 35.71
CA CYS A 350 -14.92 18.04 35.27
C CYS A 350 -15.24 17.12 36.47
N ALA A 351 -16.07 16.09 36.24
CA ALA A 351 -16.46 15.13 37.28
C ALA A 351 -15.28 14.29 37.80
N HIS A 352 -14.29 14.05 36.93
CA HIS A 352 -12.96 13.49 37.20
C HIS A 352 -11.98 14.00 36.13
N ASP A 353 -10.71 13.58 36.16
CA ASP A 353 -9.78 13.90 35.08
C ASP A 353 -10.16 13.14 33.80
N LYS A 354 -9.83 13.72 32.64
CA LYS A 354 -10.07 13.09 31.32
C LYS A 354 -9.16 11.89 31.06
N CYS A 355 -8.08 11.73 31.82
CA CYS A 355 -7.26 10.52 31.82
C CYS A 355 -7.75 9.42 32.79
N ASP A 356 -8.82 9.65 33.55
CA ASP A 356 -9.46 8.65 34.42
C ASP A 356 -10.75 8.12 33.76
N GLU A 357 -11.00 6.81 33.84
CA GLU A 357 -12.32 6.22 33.48
C GLU A 357 -13.41 6.61 34.49
N GLY A 358 -14.65 6.82 34.01
CA GLY A 358 -15.78 7.08 34.89
C GLY A 358 -17.07 7.59 34.21
N SER A 359 -17.74 8.51 34.92
CA SER A 359 -18.99 9.11 34.47
C SER A 359 -18.75 10.09 33.32
N VAL A 360 -19.64 10.11 32.32
CA VAL A 360 -19.55 11.05 31.17
C VAL A 360 -19.08 12.45 31.56
N LEU A 361 -18.02 12.93 30.89
CA LEU A 361 -17.52 14.29 31.05
C LEU A 361 -18.30 15.24 30.11
N THR A 362 -18.56 16.46 30.55
CA THR A 362 -19.28 17.44 29.74
C THR A 362 -18.33 18.18 28.79
N SER A 363 -18.80 18.49 27.59
CA SER A 363 -18.06 19.28 26.60
C SER A 363 -17.75 20.72 27.02
N THR A 364 -18.19 21.16 28.20
CA THR A 364 -17.84 22.45 28.81
C THR A 364 -16.68 22.37 29.79
N CYS A 365 -16.27 21.18 30.23
CA CYS A 365 -15.37 21.04 31.39
C CYS A 365 -13.87 21.07 31.03
N ASP A 366 -13.48 20.58 29.84
CA ASP A 366 -12.12 20.70 29.32
C ASP A 366 -12.15 20.81 27.77
N PRO A 367 -11.30 21.65 27.13
CA PRO A 367 -11.29 21.79 25.67
C PRO A 367 -10.95 20.50 24.90
N CYS A 368 -10.18 19.59 25.49
CA CYS A 368 -9.93 18.27 24.91
C CYS A 368 -11.18 17.39 25.01
N VAL A 369 -11.85 17.35 26.17
CA VAL A 369 -13.14 16.66 26.35
C VAL A 369 -14.15 17.19 25.32
N ALA A 370 -14.24 18.51 25.13
CA ALA A 370 -15.10 19.12 24.12
C ALA A 370 -14.82 18.58 22.69
N THR A 371 -13.54 18.47 22.32
CA THR A 371 -13.11 17.92 21.03
C THR A 371 -13.47 16.44 20.91
N ILE A 372 -13.16 15.65 21.94
CA ILE A 372 -13.51 14.22 22.02
C ILE A 372 -15.03 14.02 21.86
N CYS A 373 -15.87 14.76 22.59
CA CYS A 373 -17.34 14.70 22.46
C CYS A 373 -17.86 14.95 21.04
N THR A 374 -17.11 15.68 20.19
CA THR A 374 -17.51 15.94 18.80
C THR A 374 -17.07 14.87 17.81
N VAL A 375 -15.98 14.17 18.10
CA VAL A 375 -15.48 13.03 17.30
C VAL A 375 -16.19 11.74 17.71
N ASP A 376 -16.34 11.54 19.02
CA ASP A 376 -17.01 10.41 19.64
C ASP A 376 -18.11 10.86 20.63
N PRO A 377 -19.37 10.97 20.15
CA PRO A 377 -20.50 11.31 21.01
C PRO A 377 -20.79 10.29 22.11
N TYR A 378 -20.27 9.06 22.05
CA TYR A 378 -20.47 8.05 23.10
C TYR A 378 -19.83 8.53 24.41
N CYS A 379 -18.60 9.07 24.34
CA CYS A 379 -17.81 9.51 25.49
C CYS A 379 -18.52 10.53 26.39
N CYS A 380 -19.45 11.31 25.82
CA CYS A 380 -20.13 12.40 26.52
C CYS A 380 -21.65 12.21 26.61
N SER A 381 -22.17 11.05 26.18
CA SER A 381 -23.59 10.69 26.27
C SER A 381 -23.86 9.35 26.96
N THR A 382 -22.86 8.46 27.03
CA THR A 382 -23.01 7.08 27.53
C THR A 382 -22.05 6.76 28.69
N ALA A 383 -20.73 6.78 28.46
CA ALA A 383 -19.71 6.55 29.50
C ALA A 383 -18.37 7.19 29.09
N TRP A 384 -17.46 7.47 30.04
CA TRP A 384 -16.08 7.84 29.74
C TRP A 384 -15.17 6.65 30.08
N ASP A 385 -14.92 5.78 29.10
CA ASP A 385 -14.19 4.51 29.28
C ASP A 385 -12.76 4.55 28.72
N ASP A 386 -12.09 3.40 28.65
CA ASP A 386 -10.71 3.24 28.21
C ASP A 386 -10.48 3.73 26.77
N VAL A 387 -11.50 3.62 25.90
CA VAL A 387 -11.48 4.18 24.55
C VAL A 387 -11.46 5.71 24.62
N CYS A 388 -12.30 6.33 25.46
CA CYS A 388 -12.33 7.79 25.65
C CYS A 388 -11.02 8.33 26.26
N VAL A 389 -10.39 7.58 27.18
CA VAL A 389 -9.05 7.92 27.72
C VAL A 389 -7.98 7.80 26.64
N GLY A 390 -7.99 6.73 25.82
CA GLY A 390 -7.07 6.57 24.69
C GLY A 390 -7.20 7.68 23.63
N GLN A 391 -8.42 8.21 23.46
CA GLN A 391 -8.71 9.34 22.58
C GLN A 391 -8.06 10.67 23.04
N VAL A 392 -7.71 10.84 24.32
CA VAL A 392 -7.00 12.04 24.80
C VAL A 392 -5.63 12.20 24.13
N GLN A 393 -4.92 11.10 23.89
CA GLN A 393 -3.64 11.13 23.17
C GLN A 393 -3.83 11.27 21.66
N SER A 394 -4.74 10.50 21.04
CA SER A 394 -4.88 10.48 19.58
C SER A 394 -5.65 11.69 19.01
N ILE A 395 -6.58 12.29 19.75
CA ILE A 395 -7.38 13.44 19.31
C ILE A 395 -6.79 14.77 19.80
N CYS A 396 -6.35 14.84 21.06
CA CYS A 396 -5.90 16.09 21.65
C CYS A 396 -4.37 16.27 21.71
N GLY A 397 -3.60 15.26 21.30
CA GLY A 397 -2.14 15.25 21.44
C GLY A 397 -1.66 15.28 22.89
N GLN A 398 -2.53 14.97 23.86
CA GLN A 398 -2.21 15.00 25.29
C GLN A 398 -1.99 13.57 25.78
N SER A 399 -0.77 13.24 26.17
CA SER A 399 -0.49 11.90 26.69
C SER A 399 -1.16 11.69 28.04
N CYS A 400 -2.18 10.84 28.10
CA CYS A 400 -2.49 10.06 29.30
C CYS A 400 -1.39 8.99 29.49
N GLY A 401 -0.16 9.48 29.67
CA GLY A 401 1.04 8.67 29.78
C GLY A 401 1.09 7.95 31.12
N ALA A 402 1.70 6.76 31.11
CA ALA A 402 1.76 5.85 32.24
C ALA A 402 2.08 6.54 33.58
N GLN A 403 1.44 6.02 34.63
CA GLN A 403 1.62 6.46 36.01
C GLN A 403 3.10 6.73 36.31
N ALA A 404 3.42 7.99 36.60
CA ALA A 404 4.80 8.44 36.79
C ALA A 404 5.55 7.48 37.73
N CYS A 405 6.75 7.04 37.33
CA CYS A 405 7.55 6.12 38.11
C CYS A 405 7.65 6.61 39.57
N ALA A 406 7.45 5.70 40.53
CA ALA A 406 7.40 6.02 41.96
C ALA A 406 8.65 6.78 42.46
N HIS A 407 9.77 6.63 41.74
CA HIS A 407 10.92 7.52 41.73
C HIS A 407 11.62 7.42 40.37
N ASP A 408 12.61 8.27 40.15
CA ASP A 408 13.49 8.19 38.99
C ASP A 408 14.27 6.85 38.96
N LYS A 409 14.36 6.23 37.78
CA LYS A 409 15.05 4.96 37.51
C LYS A 409 16.56 4.99 37.76
N CYS A 410 17.16 6.17 37.84
CA CYS A 410 18.55 6.36 38.22
C CYS A 410 18.78 6.42 39.73
N ASN A 411 17.73 6.29 40.56
CA ASN A 411 17.84 6.19 42.01
C ASN A 411 17.35 4.82 42.48
N ALA A 412 18.10 4.18 43.38
CA ALA A 412 17.64 2.98 44.07
C ALA A 412 16.48 3.29 45.03
N GLY A 413 15.51 2.39 45.13
CA GLY A 413 14.29 2.61 45.90
C GLY A 413 13.32 1.42 45.90
N GLY A 414 12.02 1.74 45.90
CA GLY A 414 10.97 0.73 45.78
C GLY A 414 10.98 0.10 44.39
N LYS A 415 10.28 -1.03 44.19
CA LYS A 415 10.10 -1.57 42.85
C LYS A 415 9.42 -0.53 41.95
N LEU A 416 9.89 -0.37 40.71
CA LEU A 416 9.23 0.44 39.70
C LEU A 416 8.24 -0.41 38.90
N ASP A 417 7.19 0.22 38.38
CA ASP A 417 6.21 -0.45 37.53
C ASP A 417 6.76 -0.60 36.11
N ALA A 418 6.60 -1.78 35.51
CA ALA A 418 7.11 -2.06 34.17
C ALA A 418 6.53 -1.14 33.08
N SER A 419 5.38 -0.52 33.32
CA SER A 419 4.75 0.43 32.40
C SER A 419 5.24 1.88 32.54
N CYS A 420 5.92 2.25 33.64
CA CYS A 420 6.14 3.67 33.98
C CYS A 420 7.23 4.38 33.15
N ASP A 421 8.16 3.63 32.55
CA ASP A 421 9.20 4.16 31.66
C ASP A 421 9.69 3.05 30.69
N PRO A 422 9.90 3.32 29.38
CA PRO A 422 10.31 2.30 28.41
C PRO A 422 11.65 1.61 28.69
N CYS A 423 12.56 2.24 29.45
CA CYS A 423 13.78 1.60 29.93
C CYS A 423 13.50 0.70 31.13
N VAL A 424 12.61 1.12 32.04
CA VAL A 424 12.14 0.28 33.14
C VAL A 424 11.49 -0.99 32.56
N THR A 425 10.63 -0.89 31.53
CA THR A 425 10.05 -2.06 30.83
C THR A 425 11.11 -3.07 30.38
N GLN A 426 12.19 -2.59 29.75
CA GLN A 426 13.27 -3.45 29.25
C GLN A 426 14.06 -4.10 30.39
N ILE A 427 14.35 -3.35 31.46
CA ILE A 427 15.04 -3.87 32.65
C ILE A 427 14.16 -4.90 33.37
N CYS A 428 12.85 -4.67 33.52
CA CYS A 428 11.92 -5.66 34.08
C CYS A 428 11.89 -6.97 33.28
N GLY A 429 12.06 -6.88 31.95
CA GLY A 429 12.09 -8.04 31.05
C GLY A 429 13.41 -8.81 31.10
N ALA A 430 14.53 -8.12 31.30
CA ALA A 430 15.85 -8.72 31.45
C ALA A 430 16.10 -9.27 32.87
N ASP A 431 15.62 -8.54 33.88
CA ASP A 431 15.76 -8.85 35.30
C ASP A 431 14.42 -8.63 36.05
N PRO A 432 13.60 -9.69 36.15
CA PRO A 432 12.33 -9.62 36.87
C PRO A 432 12.45 -9.24 38.34
N TYR A 433 13.63 -9.27 38.96
CA TYR A 433 13.81 -8.83 40.34
C TYR A 433 13.47 -7.35 40.51
N CYS A 434 13.88 -6.51 39.56
CA CYS A 434 13.78 -5.05 39.61
C CYS A 434 12.34 -4.52 39.76
N CYS A 435 11.36 -5.28 39.27
CA CYS A 435 9.96 -4.85 39.18
C CYS A 435 8.99 -5.76 39.97
N ASN A 436 9.46 -6.92 40.43
CA ASN A 436 8.72 -7.77 41.37
C ASN A 436 9.16 -7.56 42.83
N THR A 437 10.43 -7.22 43.08
CA THR A 437 11.01 -7.16 44.44
C THR A 437 11.38 -5.73 44.85
N ALA A 438 12.41 -5.14 44.24
CA ALA A 438 12.94 -3.81 44.57
C ALA A 438 13.80 -3.28 43.43
N TRP A 439 13.89 -1.95 43.29
CA TRP A 439 14.79 -1.30 42.34
C TRP A 439 16.09 -0.94 43.06
N ASP A 440 17.08 -1.84 43.06
CA ASP A 440 18.34 -1.65 43.78
C ASP A 440 19.47 -1.12 42.87
N ASP A 441 20.67 -1.01 43.42
CA ASP A 441 21.85 -0.51 42.68
C ASP A 441 22.19 -1.38 41.45
N VAL A 442 21.80 -2.67 41.42
CA VAL A 442 21.98 -3.55 40.25
C VAL A 442 21.00 -3.16 39.14
N CYS A 443 19.77 -2.80 39.50
CA CYS A 443 18.78 -2.28 38.56
C CYS A 443 19.20 -0.92 37.98
N VAL A 444 19.78 -0.04 38.81
CA VAL A 444 20.37 1.24 38.36
C VAL A 444 21.56 1.00 37.41
N ASP A 445 22.46 0.05 37.72
CA ASP A 445 23.57 -0.37 36.86
C ASP A 445 23.10 -0.89 35.49
N GLN A 446 21.90 -1.48 35.42
CA GLN A 446 21.29 -1.97 34.17
C GLN A 446 20.75 -0.84 33.29
N VAL A 447 20.47 0.37 33.81
CA VAL A 447 20.04 1.53 33.00
C VAL A 447 21.07 1.86 31.90
N GLN A 448 22.37 1.78 32.22
CA GLN A 448 23.42 1.98 31.22
C GLN A 448 23.62 0.75 30.33
N ARG A 449 23.53 -0.47 30.88
CA ARG A 449 23.85 -1.72 30.14
C ARG A 449 22.75 -2.17 29.19
N VAL A 450 21.49 -1.96 29.55
CA VAL A 450 20.31 -2.39 28.80
C VAL A 450 19.79 -1.25 27.92
N CYS A 451 19.65 -0.04 28.47
CA CYS A 451 19.01 1.08 27.79
C CYS A 451 20.00 2.10 27.18
N GLY A 452 21.31 1.97 27.44
CA GLY A 452 22.32 2.94 27.01
C GLY A 452 22.26 4.31 27.70
N GLN A 453 21.49 4.45 28.80
CA GLN A 453 21.26 5.72 29.48
C GLN A 453 22.22 5.89 30.68
N THR A 454 22.77 7.09 30.87
CA THR A 454 23.71 7.38 31.96
C THR A 454 23.00 7.97 33.18
N CYS A 455 23.08 7.29 34.31
CA CYS A 455 22.74 7.82 35.62
C CYS A 455 23.95 8.59 36.20
N ASN A 456 23.73 9.81 36.69
CA ASN A 456 24.76 10.73 37.20
C ASN A 456 24.50 11.11 38.67
#